data_AF-A0A7I9WBS9-F1
#
_entry.id   AF-A0A7I9WBS9-F1
#
_cell.length_a   1.000
_cell.length_b   1.000
_cell.length_c   1.000
_cell.angle_alpha   90.00
_cell.angle_beta   90.00
_cell.angle_gamma   90.00
#
_symmetry.space_group_name_H-M   'P 1'
#
loop_
_entity.id
_entity.type
_entity.pdbx_description
1 polymer ?
#
loop_
_entity_poly.entity_id
_entity_poly.type
_entity_poly.pdbx_seq_one_letter_code
_entity_poly.pdbx_strand_id
1 'polypeptide(L)' 'MKTVEDVELATLSWVYWHNASRLHSYLGDLPPAEFEAAFYDASRTDQPLVGIQ' A
#
# COMPACT_ATOMS: atom_id res chain seq x y z
N MET A 1 -18.81 12.62 -23.57
CA MET A 1 -19.11 13.23 -22.27
C MET A 1 -18.33 12.44 -21.23
N LYS A 2 -17.55 13.06 -20.35
CA LYS A 2 -16.92 12.32 -19.24
C LYS A 2 -18.01 11.95 -18.23
N THR A 3 -18.04 10.70 -17.79
CA THR A 3 -19.02 10.19 -16.82
C THR A 3 -18.44 10.10 -15.41
N VAL A 4 -19.26 9.71 -14.44
CA VAL A 4 -18.78 9.43 -13.07
C VAL A 4 -17.83 8.23 -13.09
N GLU A 5 -18.16 7.20 -13.87
CA GLU A 5 -17.33 6.00 -14.03
C GLU A 5 -15.94 6.32 -14.57
N ASP A 6 -15.80 7.30 -15.48
CA ASP A 6 -14.50 7.75 -15.97
C ASP A 6 -13.63 8.35 -14.86
N VAL A 7 -14.24 9.08 -13.92
CA VAL A 7 -13.54 9.69 -12.78
C VAL A 7 -13.18 8.64 -11.75
N GLU A 8 -14.08 7.70 -11.47
CA GLU A 8 -13.83 6.57 -10.59
C GLU A 8 -12.66 5.73 -11.10
N LEU A 9 -12.66 5.38 -12.39
CA LEU A 9 -11.58 4.62 -13.00
C LEU A 9 -10.24 5.37 -12.95
N ALA A 10 -10.24 6.67 -13.26
CA ALA A 10 -9.03 7.48 -13.17
C ALA A 10 -8.49 7.55 -11.74
N THR A 11 -9.38 7.68 -10.76
CA THR A 11 -9.01 7.75 -9.34
C THR A 11 -8.45 6.41 -8.85
N LEU A 12 -9.12 5.30 -9.15
CA LEU A 12 -8.65 3.95 -8.81
C LEU A 12 -7.29 3.66 -9.45
N SER A 13 -7.11 4.05 -10.71
CA SER A 13 -5.84 3.89 -11.42
C SER A 13 -4.72 4.70 -10.76
N TRP A 14 -4.99 5.93 -10.35
CA TRP A 14 -4.02 6.77 -9.65
C TRP A 14 -3.65 6.19 -8.28
N VAL A 15 -4.65 5.76 -7.49
CA VAL A 15 -4.43 5.14 -6.18
C VAL A 15 -3.58 3.87 -6.33
N TYR A 16 -3.91 3.03 -7.30
CA TYR A 16 -3.15 1.81 -7.58
C TYR A 16 -1.69 2.14 -7.92
N TRP A 17 -1.44 3.04 -8.89
CA TRP A 17 -0.08 3.43 -9.25
C TRP A 17 0.68 4.02 -8.06
N HIS A 18 0.05 4.91 -7.30
CA HIS A 18 0.67 5.55 -6.14
C HIS A 18 1.13 4.53 -5.11
N ASN A 19 0.33 3.50 -4.82
CA ASN A 19 0.64 2.53 -3.78
C ASN A 19 1.52 1.36 -4.27
N ALA A 20 1.36 0.94 -5.52
CA ALA A 20 1.97 -0.30 -6.02
C ALA A 20 3.15 -0.08 -7.00
N SER A 21 3.38 1.13 -7.51
CA SER A 21 4.36 1.34 -8.57
C SER A 21 5.19 2.62 -8.44
N ARG A 22 4.73 3.61 -7.69
CA ARG A 22 5.49 4.85 -7.46
C ARG A 22 6.65 4.58 -6.51
N LEU A 23 7.88 4.70 -7.01
CA LEU A 23 9.07 4.71 -6.17
C LEU A 23 9.10 5.97 -5.30
N HIS A 24 9.36 5.79 -4.01
CA HIS A 24 9.37 6.89 -3.04
C HIS A 24 10.73 6.97 -2.34
N SER A 25 11.52 8.01 -2.63
CA SER A 25 12.90 8.13 -2.10
C SER A 25 13.00 8.14 -0.58
N TYR A 26 12.04 8.76 0.11
CA TYR A 26 11.93 8.68 1.58
C TYR A 26 11.77 7.23 2.09
N LEU A 27 11.14 6.35 1.31
CA LEU A 27 10.96 4.92 1.63
C LEU A 27 12.12 4.06 1.10
N GLY A 28 13.25 4.67 0.70
CA GLY A 28 14.37 3.95 0.08
C GLY A 28 14.10 3.54 -1.36
N ASP A 29 13.32 4.35 -2.09
CA ASP A 29 12.89 4.08 -3.47
C ASP A 29 12.05 2.80 -3.61
N LEU A 30 11.30 2.45 -2.56
CA LEU A 30 10.30 1.38 -2.59
C LEU A 30 8.88 1.92 -2.86
N PRO A 31 8.00 1.13 -3.48
CA PRO A 31 6.57 1.40 -3.46
C PRO A 31 6.01 1.40 -2.03
N PRO A 32 5.03 2.26 -1.71
CA PRO A 32 4.41 2.29 -0.39
C PRO A 32 3.90 0.93 0.10
N ALA A 33 3.26 0.15 -0.76
CA ALA A 33 2.74 -1.17 -0.39
C ALA A 33 3.84 -2.16 0.02
N GLU A 34 5.00 -2.11 -0.63
CA GLU A 34 6.13 -2.98 -0.27
C GLU A 34 6.76 -2.56 1.05
N PHE A 35 6.90 -1.25 1.27
CA PHE A 35 7.39 -0.70 2.53
C PHE A 35 6.48 -1.10 3.70
N GLU A 36 5.17 -0.94 3.55
CA GLU A 36 4.18 -1.33 4.56
C GLU A 36 4.18 -2.85 4.81
N ALA A 37 4.27 -3.66 3.76
CA ALA A 37 4.34 -5.12 3.90
C ALA A 37 5.54 -5.55 4.75
N ALA A 38 6.73 -4.99 4.46
CA ALA A 38 7.94 -5.25 5.25
C ALA A 38 7.78 -4.80 6.71
N PHE A 39 7.18 -3.63 6.94
CA PHE A 39 6.90 -3.13 8.28
C PHE A 39 5.96 -4.04 9.06
N TYR A 40 4.85 -4.49 8.46
CA TYR A 40 3.88 -5.36 9.12
C TYR A 40 4.40 -6.78 9.34
N ASP A 41 5.21 -7.32 8.43
CA ASP A 41 5.83 -8.63 8.64
C ASP A 41 6.84 -8.59 9.79
N ALA A 42 7.67 -7.55 9.89
CA ALA A 42 8.55 -7.35 11.04
C ALA A 42 7.74 -7.16 12.34
N SER A 43 6.67 -6.37 12.29
CA SER A 43 5.78 -6.14 13.45
C SER A 43 5.10 -7.44 13.91
N ARG A 44 4.70 -8.31 12.99
CA ARG A 44 4.08 -9.61 13.30
C ARG A 44 5.07 -10.55 13.97
N THR A 45 6.35 -10.49 13.62
CA THR A 45 7.39 -11.31 14.29
C THR A 45 7.70 -10.86 15.72
N ASP A 46 7.40 -9.61 16.07
CA ASP A 46 7.60 -9.04 17.40
C ASP A 46 6.31 -9.03 18.25
N GLN A 47 5.18 -9.44 17.68
CA GLN A 47 3.96 -9.67 18.45
C GLN A 47 4.08 -11.02 19.16
N PRO A 48 4.13 -11.07 20.51
CA PRO A 48 3.91 -12.34 21.19
C PRO A 48 2.54 -12.85 20.74
N LEU A 49 2.47 -14.15 20.39
CA LEU A 49 1.21 -14.83 20.14
C LEU A 49 0.36 -14.67 21.41
N VAL A 50 -0.49 -13.63 21.47
CA VAL A 50 -1.60 -13.57 22.42
C VAL A 50 -2.57 -14.60 21.92
N GLY A 51 -2.29 -15.85 22.29
CA GLY A 51 -3.19 -16.97 22.16
C GLY A 51 -4.45 -16.59 22.92
N ILE A 52 -5.52 -16.40 22.17
CA ILE A 52 -6.86 -16.41 22.75
C ILE A 52 -7.13 -17.89 23.05
N GLN A 53 -6.72 -18.35 24.24
CA GLN A 53 -7.27 -19.54 24.88
C GLN A 53 -8.52 -19.16 25.67
#